data_AF-W4LMQ4-F1
#
_entry.id   AF-W4LMQ4-F1
#
_cell.length_a   1.000
_cell.length_b   1.000
_cell.length_c   1.000
_cell.angle_alpha   90.00
_cell.angle_beta   90.00
_cell.angle_gamma   90.00
#
_symmetry.space_group_name_H-M   'P 1'
#
loop_
_entity.id
_entity.type
_entity.pdbx_description
1 polymer ?
#
loop_
_entity_poly.entity_id
_entity_poly.type
_entity_poly.pdbx_seq_one_letter_code
_entity_poly.pdbx_strand_id
1 'polypeptide(L)'
;MNRPSPDATETEHRDVVAALRHLSNSVEVPPGLLDRVKEQESYLRYVWQEDDTTSAFEHFLEWLRLAWTTPAMVKVAALSVIMTGVVVGMVLGALLYSSWHSPGRSEPREQFAQGLEAPLGPPIAASRSHGLTPEVLSSHSEEEVRLYREWQQVQKSSQPALLAKFAALYPDGPYTPAVQRRLERLQQGPCLSVRTESPRVMPLSLLNSMESRDDLYWFYVHIGNQCVNPLHLSIRVDVRKGPARLPHDQRDVQFTVLPGESRSERIEPLLDWTSSDADTTLELVWEIRNMTDGALEHTETARIRLRPKTWFAWELSSPSGDPVSREFLLAALAAWVRNPLPSAAHDCHQVVGEAKPGAERLKVATAWLQHCYNRLFHQAPAVRLIPEAGRFPPAAGQVIRSPAQILTERNATPLEAVLLLSSLAQEMAQPLGIRLALFVLPRATEPEPHQTAILAWRMIGSTHWQALDLQRATTLSFTENARLTFETVAAWMRQQPDAMHALDKFGVFLQEQPALVALDFAQAARTFSIRGLP
;
A
#
# COMPACT_ATOMS: atom_id res chain seq x y z
N MET A 1 34.98 9.95 17.08
CA MET A 1 33.69 10.63 17.25
C MET A 1 32.76 9.66 17.96
N ASN A 2 32.23 10.08 19.10
CA ASN A 2 31.68 9.24 20.16
C ASN A 2 30.35 8.58 19.78
N ARG A 3 30.16 7.31 20.21
CA ARG A 3 28.87 6.64 20.29
C ARG A 3 27.98 7.33 21.35
N PRO A 4 26.66 7.43 21.16
CA PRO A 4 25.77 7.92 22.19
C PRO A 4 25.63 6.91 23.35
N SER A 5 25.47 7.43 24.56
CA SER A 5 25.40 6.69 25.84
C SER A 5 24.07 5.91 26.00
N PRO A 6 24.08 4.71 26.59
CA PRO A 6 22.87 3.90 26.86
C PRO A 6 21.96 4.45 27.98
N ASP A 7 22.35 5.53 28.66
CA ASP A 7 21.57 6.10 29.78
C ASP A 7 20.26 6.79 29.35
N ALA A 8 20.11 7.17 28.07
CA ALA A 8 18.91 7.87 27.59
C ALA A 8 17.64 7.00 27.66
N THR A 9 17.76 5.71 27.37
CA THR A 9 16.64 4.75 27.44
C THR A 9 16.26 4.36 28.86
N GLU A 10 17.19 4.45 29.82
CA GLU A 10 16.91 4.11 31.22
C GLU A 10 16.11 5.23 31.91
N THR A 11 16.33 6.49 31.49
CA THR A 11 15.63 7.66 32.03
C THR A 11 14.16 7.71 31.58
N GLU A 12 13.86 7.44 30.30
CA GLU A 12 12.48 7.35 29.79
C GLU A 12 11.69 6.18 30.42
N HIS A 13 12.36 5.06 30.67
CA HIS A 13 11.73 3.91 31.33
C HIS A 13 11.45 4.18 32.82
N ARG A 14 12.31 4.96 33.50
CA ARG A 14 12.10 5.39 34.89
C ARG A 14 10.90 6.33 35.01
N ASP A 15 10.70 7.22 34.03
CA ASP A 15 9.60 8.18 34.02
C ASP A 15 8.25 7.51 33.75
N VAL A 16 8.21 6.50 32.87
CA VAL A 16 7.00 5.68 32.64
C VAL A 16 6.63 4.86 33.88
N VAL A 17 7.61 4.24 34.55
CA VAL A 17 7.38 3.48 35.79
C VAL A 17 6.99 4.40 36.95
N ALA A 18 7.55 5.62 37.01
CA ALA A 18 7.16 6.63 38.00
C ALA A 18 5.73 7.14 37.75
N ALA A 19 5.34 7.36 36.49
CA ALA A 19 3.97 7.72 36.11
C ALA A 19 2.97 6.62 36.46
N LEU A 20 3.31 5.35 36.20
CA LEU A 20 2.49 4.18 36.55
C LEU A 20 2.36 4.00 38.07
N ARG A 21 3.42 4.27 38.85
CA ARG A 21 3.34 4.29 40.33
C ARG A 21 2.49 5.44 40.86
N HIS A 22 2.59 6.62 40.26
CA HIS A 22 1.79 7.79 40.65
C HIS A 22 0.30 7.56 40.34
N LEU A 23 -0.01 6.81 39.27
CA LEU A 23 -1.36 6.37 38.91
C LEU A 23 -1.88 5.24 39.82
N SER A 24 -1.02 4.28 40.22
CA SER A 24 -1.36 3.21 41.17
C SER A 24 -1.80 3.72 42.56
N ASN A 25 -1.37 4.92 42.95
CA ASN A 25 -1.78 5.53 44.22
C ASN A 25 -3.14 6.26 44.13
N SER A 26 -3.72 6.39 42.93
CA SER A 26 -4.93 7.18 42.67
C SER A 26 -6.19 6.35 42.37
N VAL A 27 -6.04 5.02 42.25
CA VAL A 27 -7.14 4.09 41.98
C VAL A 27 -6.88 2.81 42.77
N GLU A 28 -7.87 2.35 43.56
CA GLU A 28 -7.80 1.05 44.24
C GLU A 28 -7.70 -0.07 43.20
N VAL A 29 -6.49 -0.58 42.98
CA VAL A 29 -6.25 -1.77 42.16
C VAL A 29 -6.53 -3.01 43.02
N PRO A 30 -7.26 -4.03 42.51
CA PRO A 30 -7.48 -5.26 43.25
C PRO A 30 -6.14 -5.91 43.66
N PRO A 31 -5.98 -6.33 44.93
CA PRO A 31 -4.72 -6.89 45.41
C PRO A 31 -4.35 -8.15 44.62
N GLY A 32 -3.10 -8.21 44.14
CA GLY A 32 -2.54 -9.34 43.38
C GLY A 32 -2.60 -9.22 41.85
N LEU A 33 -3.25 -8.21 41.28
CA LEU A 33 -3.25 -8.01 39.81
C LEU A 33 -1.84 -7.63 39.30
N LEU A 34 -1.15 -6.75 40.01
CA LEU A 34 0.20 -6.30 39.67
C LEU A 34 1.25 -7.41 39.84
N ASP A 35 1.03 -8.32 40.79
CA ASP A 35 1.92 -9.46 41.01
C ASP A 35 1.70 -10.54 39.94
N ARG A 36 0.46 -10.77 39.49
CA ARG A 36 0.16 -11.66 38.36
C ARG A 36 0.69 -11.13 37.03
N VAL A 37 0.64 -9.81 36.81
CA VAL A 37 1.22 -9.18 35.62
C VAL A 37 2.75 -9.35 35.60
N LYS A 38 3.41 -9.23 36.76
CA LYS A 38 4.86 -9.48 36.88
C LYS A 38 5.24 -10.96 36.73
N GLU A 39 4.45 -11.90 37.25
CA GLU A 39 4.67 -13.33 37.02
C GLU A 39 4.51 -13.71 35.54
N GLN A 40 3.54 -13.10 34.86
CA GLN A 40 3.30 -13.31 33.42
C GLN A 40 4.38 -12.64 32.56
N GLU A 41 5.00 -11.54 33.00
CA GLU A 41 6.04 -10.82 32.25
C GLU A 41 7.28 -11.72 31.96
N SER A 42 7.65 -12.57 32.91
CA SER A 42 8.80 -13.47 32.76
C SER A 42 8.49 -14.64 31.83
N TYR A 43 7.26 -15.17 31.91
CA TYR A 43 6.75 -16.23 31.04
C TYR A 43 6.55 -15.72 29.61
N LEU A 44 6.05 -14.49 29.46
CA LEU A 44 5.86 -13.83 28.17
C LEU A 44 7.18 -13.43 27.51
N ARG A 45 8.25 -13.15 28.27
CA ARG A 45 9.61 -12.99 27.70
C ARG A 45 10.23 -14.31 27.26
N TYR A 46 9.92 -15.42 27.94
CA TYR A 46 10.49 -16.74 27.63
C TYR A 46 9.84 -17.41 26.40
N VAL A 47 8.52 -17.24 26.22
CA VAL A 47 7.80 -17.77 25.05
C VAL A 47 8.12 -16.98 23.76
N TRP A 48 8.74 -15.80 23.86
CA TRP A 48 8.81 -14.80 22.78
C TRP A 48 10.22 -14.60 22.20
N GLN A 49 11.11 -15.57 22.38
CA GLN A 49 12.35 -15.66 21.58
C GLN A 49 12.19 -16.48 20.29
N GLU A 50 10.98 -17.00 20.01
CA GLU A 50 10.60 -17.56 18.71
C GLU A 50 9.59 -16.66 17.97
N ASP A 51 9.67 -16.69 16.65
CA ASP A 51 9.21 -15.69 15.67
C ASP A 51 7.71 -15.26 15.74
N ASP A 52 7.45 -14.08 15.15
CA ASP A 52 6.20 -13.67 14.48
C ASP A 52 5.00 -13.05 15.25
N THR A 53 5.18 -12.28 16.33
CA THR A 53 4.02 -11.62 16.99
C THR A 53 4.16 -10.17 17.45
N THR A 54 5.13 -9.40 16.95
CA THR A 54 5.31 -7.98 17.31
C THR A 54 4.06 -7.10 17.06
N SER A 55 3.24 -7.42 16.04
CA SER A 55 2.04 -6.65 15.70
C SER A 55 0.87 -6.86 16.68
N ALA A 56 0.75 -8.05 17.27
CA ALA A 56 -0.35 -8.38 18.18
C ALA A 56 -0.21 -7.68 19.54
N PHE A 57 1.02 -7.50 20.01
CA PHE A 57 1.29 -6.76 21.26
C PHE A 57 1.10 -5.25 21.08
N GLU A 58 1.52 -4.67 19.95
CA GLU A 58 1.25 -3.28 19.63
C GLU A 58 -0.25 -3.01 19.46
N HIS A 59 -0.98 -3.92 18.79
CA HIS A 59 -2.44 -3.84 18.70
C HIS A 59 -3.13 -4.01 20.06
N PHE A 60 -2.61 -4.85 20.94
CA PHE A 60 -3.12 -5.01 22.30
C PHE A 60 -2.88 -3.76 23.15
N LEU A 61 -1.71 -3.13 23.03
CA LEU A 61 -1.38 -1.87 23.72
C LEU A 61 -2.18 -0.69 23.16
N GLU A 62 -2.38 -0.63 21.85
CA GLU A 62 -3.21 0.40 21.19
C GLU A 62 -4.69 0.21 21.52
N TRP A 63 -5.15 -1.04 21.59
CA TRP A 63 -6.48 -1.39 22.08
C TRP A 63 -6.67 -1.02 23.55
N LEU A 64 -5.69 -1.29 24.42
CA LEU A 64 -5.70 -0.85 25.83
C LEU A 64 -5.76 0.68 25.95
N ARG A 65 -5.06 1.39 25.07
CA ARG A 65 -5.05 2.86 25.01
C ARG A 65 -6.42 3.41 24.58
N LEU A 66 -7.05 2.80 23.57
CA LEU A 66 -8.40 3.14 23.06
C LEU A 66 -9.53 2.78 24.04
N ALA A 67 -9.39 1.65 24.72
CA ALA A 67 -10.31 1.23 25.78
C ALA A 67 -10.25 2.17 26.99
N TRP A 68 -9.12 2.86 27.21
CA TRP A 68 -8.95 3.79 28.33
C TRP A 68 -9.62 5.15 28.09
N THR A 69 -9.70 5.60 26.83
CA THR A 69 -10.25 6.91 26.42
C THR A 69 -11.77 6.94 26.18
N THR A 70 -12.47 5.80 26.31
CA THR A 70 -13.91 5.69 26.03
C THR A 70 -14.79 5.83 27.29
N PRO A 71 -16.07 6.26 27.19
CA PRO A 71 -16.96 6.46 28.33
C PRO A 71 -17.28 5.16 29.10
N ALA A 72 -17.56 5.27 30.40
CA ALA A 72 -17.67 4.13 31.33
C ALA A 72 -18.69 3.04 30.93
N MET A 73 -19.79 3.37 30.24
CA MET A 73 -20.76 2.36 29.77
C MET A 73 -20.19 1.46 28.67
N VAL A 74 -19.29 1.98 27.82
CA VAL A 74 -18.61 1.20 26.77
C VAL A 74 -17.59 0.24 27.39
N LYS A 75 -16.97 0.61 28.53
CA LYS A 75 -16.04 -0.24 29.27
C LYS A 75 -16.71 -1.50 29.80
N VAL A 76 -17.95 -1.40 30.31
CA VAL A 76 -18.72 -2.55 30.82
C VAL A 76 -19.14 -3.49 29.68
N ALA A 77 -19.58 -2.94 28.55
CA ALA A 77 -19.93 -3.72 27.38
C ALA A 77 -18.70 -4.43 26.78
N ALA A 78 -17.57 -3.74 26.65
CA ALA A 78 -16.32 -4.32 26.17
C ALA A 78 -15.80 -5.43 27.10
N LEU A 79 -15.84 -5.22 28.43
CA LEU A 79 -15.48 -6.26 29.39
C LEU A 79 -16.38 -7.50 29.28
N SER A 80 -17.68 -7.31 29.06
CA SER A 80 -18.59 -8.44 28.89
C SER A 80 -18.31 -9.23 27.61
N VAL A 81 -17.97 -8.57 26.50
CA VAL A 81 -17.59 -9.24 25.24
C VAL A 81 -16.27 -10.01 25.39
N ILE A 82 -15.28 -9.43 26.08
CA ILE A 82 -13.98 -10.07 26.31
C ILE A 82 -14.12 -11.28 27.23
N MET A 83 -14.85 -11.14 28.34
CA MET A 83 -15.10 -12.26 29.24
C MET A 83 -15.86 -13.38 28.55
N THR A 84 -16.79 -13.04 27.64
CA THR A 84 -17.49 -14.04 26.83
C THR A 84 -16.55 -14.72 25.83
N GLY A 85 -15.69 -13.96 25.15
CA GLY A 85 -14.69 -14.50 24.21
C GLY A 85 -13.65 -15.39 24.88
N VAL A 86 -13.18 -15.01 26.07
CA VAL A 86 -12.24 -15.81 26.87
C VAL A 86 -12.89 -17.10 27.37
N VAL A 87 -14.15 -17.05 27.83
CA VAL A 87 -14.89 -18.26 28.25
C VAL A 87 -15.13 -19.19 27.06
N VAL A 88 -15.51 -18.66 25.89
CA VAL A 88 -15.70 -19.46 24.67
C VAL A 88 -14.38 -20.08 24.21
N GLY A 89 -13.27 -19.33 24.26
CA GLY A 89 -11.94 -19.83 23.92
C GLY A 89 -11.46 -20.93 24.88
N MET A 90 -11.71 -20.79 26.19
CA MET A 90 -11.38 -21.83 27.17
C MET A 90 -12.22 -23.10 26.98
N VAL A 91 -13.50 -22.98 26.65
CA VAL A 91 -14.39 -24.14 26.40
C VAL A 91 -13.98 -24.88 25.13
N LEU A 92 -13.65 -24.16 24.05
CA LEU A 92 -13.13 -24.75 22.81
C LEU A 92 -11.77 -25.41 23.00
N GLY A 93 -10.87 -24.76 23.77
CA GLY A 93 -9.57 -25.33 24.12
C GLY A 93 -9.69 -26.61 24.95
N ALA A 94 -10.60 -26.64 25.94
CA ALA A 94 -10.85 -27.83 26.75
C ALA A 94 -11.45 -28.99 25.93
N LEU A 95 -12.35 -28.70 24.99
CA LEU A 95 -12.94 -29.70 24.09
C LEU A 95 -11.89 -30.29 23.15
N LEU A 96 -11.04 -29.46 22.55
CA LEU A 96 -9.96 -29.91 21.67
C LEU A 96 -8.90 -30.72 22.44
N TYR A 97 -8.55 -30.30 23.67
CA TYR A 97 -7.61 -31.01 24.53
C TYR A 97 -8.14 -32.39 24.97
N SER A 98 -9.45 -32.50 25.25
CA SER A 98 -10.08 -33.79 25.59
C SER A 98 -10.16 -34.78 24.43
N SER A 99 -10.17 -34.30 23.18
CA SER A 99 -10.16 -35.15 21.98
C SER A 99 -8.80 -35.80 21.72
N TRP A 100 -7.73 -35.23 22.27
CA TRP A 100 -6.36 -35.66 22.02
C TRP A 100 -5.82 -36.64 23.07
N HIS A 101 -6.49 -36.81 24.22
CA HIS A 101 -6.02 -37.68 25.30
C HIS A 101 -7.13 -38.63 25.77
N SER A 102 -7.33 -39.72 25.03
CA SER A 102 -8.01 -40.91 25.54
C SER A 102 -7.11 -42.14 25.33
N PRO A 103 -6.79 -42.92 26.38
CA PRO A 103 -5.88 -44.06 26.29
C PRO A 103 -6.60 -45.41 26.12
N GLY A 104 -5.99 -46.31 25.33
CA GLY A 104 -6.35 -47.74 25.20
C GLY A 104 -6.45 -48.16 23.72
N ARG A 105 -5.90 -49.28 23.25
CA ARG A 105 -5.51 -50.55 23.90
C ARG A 105 -4.68 -51.39 22.88
N SER A 106 -3.56 -51.95 23.37
CA SER A 106 -2.95 -53.28 23.08
C SER A 106 -2.99 -53.93 21.66
N GLU A 107 -1.79 -54.12 21.08
CA GLU A 107 -1.11 -55.38 20.62
C GLU A 107 -1.91 -56.58 20.01
N PRO A 108 -1.32 -57.42 19.10
CA PRO A 108 0.01 -58.03 19.27
C PRO A 108 0.92 -58.27 18.03
N ARG A 109 2.18 -58.51 18.40
CA ARG A 109 3.31 -59.11 17.66
C ARG A 109 3.01 -60.49 17.06
N GLU A 110 3.77 -60.79 16.00
CA GLU A 110 4.52 -62.03 15.66
C GLU A 110 4.60 -62.11 14.12
N GLN A 111 5.63 -62.51 13.40
CA GLN A 111 6.99 -63.02 13.58
C GLN A 111 7.62 -62.93 12.17
N PHE A 112 8.89 -62.59 12.02
CA PHE A 112 9.87 -63.41 11.27
C PHE A 112 11.24 -62.73 11.33
N ALA A 113 12.21 -63.53 11.72
CA ALA A 113 13.57 -63.12 12.03
C ALA A 113 14.53 -63.44 10.87
N GLN A 114 15.64 -62.71 10.90
CA GLN A 114 16.98 -63.05 10.40
C GLN A 114 17.28 -62.97 8.91
N GLY A 115 18.34 -62.20 8.59
CA GLY A 115 19.26 -62.54 7.52
C GLY A 115 19.96 -61.37 6.83
N LEU A 116 21.16 -61.05 7.32
CA LEU A 116 22.35 -60.63 6.54
C LEU A 116 22.53 -59.16 6.12
N GLU A 117 23.66 -58.64 6.63
CA GLU A 117 24.66 -57.78 5.98
C GLU A 117 24.36 -56.29 5.79
N ALA A 118 25.11 -55.50 6.58
CA ALA A 118 25.27 -54.06 6.43
C ALA A 118 26.18 -53.73 5.25
N PRO A 119 25.89 -52.63 4.53
CA PRO A 119 26.94 -51.77 4.00
C PRO A 119 26.80 -50.33 4.53
N LEU A 120 27.95 -49.78 4.86
CA LEU A 120 28.21 -48.39 5.24
C LEU A 120 27.57 -47.40 4.24
N GLY A 121 26.67 -46.54 4.73
CA GLY A 121 26.23 -45.36 4.01
C GLY A 121 27.28 -44.23 4.08
N PRO A 122 27.42 -43.39 3.04
CA PRO A 122 28.36 -42.29 3.04
C PRO A 122 27.88 -41.12 3.92
N PRO A 123 28.79 -40.32 4.49
CA PRO A 123 28.43 -39.24 5.41
C PRO A 123 27.88 -38.01 4.68
N ILE A 124 26.91 -37.39 5.35
CA ILE A 124 26.34 -36.07 5.09
C ILE A 124 27.44 -35.01 5.24
N ALA A 125 27.77 -34.29 4.16
CA ALA A 125 28.66 -33.14 4.21
C ALA A 125 27.87 -31.84 4.45
N ALA A 126 28.13 -31.23 5.60
CA ALA A 126 27.65 -29.91 5.96
C ALA A 126 28.21 -28.82 5.02
N SER A 127 27.33 -27.96 4.51
CA SER A 127 27.68 -26.73 3.82
C SER A 127 28.19 -25.69 4.84
N ARG A 128 29.52 -25.58 4.94
CA ARG A 128 30.19 -24.39 5.50
C ARG A 128 31.09 -23.78 4.42
N SER A 129 30.86 -22.51 4.13
CA SER A 129 31.76 -21.65 3.36
C SER A 129 33.03 -21.38 4.17
N HIS A 130 33.95 -22.35 4.20
CA HIS A 130 35.31 -22.13 4.68
C HIS A 130 36.19 -21.67 3.53
N GLY A 131 36.67 -20.42 3.61
CA GLY A 131 37.92 -20.07 2.95
C GLY A 131 39.00 -21.03 3.43
N LEU A 132 39.71 -21.64 2.48
CA LEU A 132 40.75 -22.63 2.76
C LEU A 132 41.87 -22.00 3.59
N THR A 133 42.02 -22.42 4.85
CA THR A 133 43.24 -22.21 5.63
C THR A 133 44.32 -23.20 5.16
N PRO A 134 45.62 -22.89 5.35
CA PRO A 134 46.74 -23.73 4.89
C PRO A 134 46.71 -25.18 5.38
N GLU A 135 46.01 -25.47 6.49
CA GLU A 135 45.92 -26.78 7.12
C GLU A 135 44.96 -27.76 6.42
N VAL A 136 44.04 -27.29 5.58
CA VAL A 136 43.15 -28.17 4.78
C VAL A 136 43.84 -28.59 3.46
N LEU A 137 44.86 -27.85 3.03
CA LEU A 137 45.59 -28.12 1.78
C LEU A 137 46.61 -29.26 1.90
N SER A 138 46.94 -29.73 3.11
CA SER A 138 47.95 -30.79 3.34
C SER A 138 47.42 -32.22 3.22
N SER A 139 46.10 -32.42 3.06
CA SER A 139 45.48 -33.75 2.92
C SER A 139 44.94 -34.04 1.52
N HIS A 140 45.04 -33.09 0.59
CA HIS A 140 44.57 -33.20 -0.78
C HIS A 140 45.74 -33.31 -1.75
N SER A 141 45.60 -34.08 -2.82
CA SER A 141 46.65 -34.16 -3.83
C SER A 141 46.83 -32.79 -4.51
N GLU A 142 48.05 -32.45 -4.95
CA GLU A 142 48.31 -31.19 -5.67
C GLU A 142 47.38 -31.01 -6.89
N GLU A 143 46.92 -32.12 -7.47
CA GLU A 143 45.97 -32.17 -8.57
C GLU A 143 44.55 -31.73 -8.16
N GLU A 144 44.05 -32.13 -6.99
CA GLU A 144 42.75 -31.71 -6.47
C GLU A 144 42.72 -30.20 -6.18
N VAL A 145 43.81 -29.67 -5.62
CA VAL A 145 43.95 -28.23 -5.34
C VAL A 145 43.99 -27.42 -6.63
N ARG A 146 44.71 -27.91 -7.63
CA ARG A 146 44.79 -27.28 -8.95
C ARG A 146 43.43 -27.29 -9.66
N LEU A 147 42.75 -28.44 -9.67
CA LEU A 147 41.42 -28.58 -10.24
C LEU A 147 40.42 -27.62 -9.61
N TYR A 148 40.43 -27.49 -8.27
CA TYR A 148 39.55 -26.56 -7.57
C TYR A 148 39.82 -25.09 -7.95
N ARG A 149 41.08 -24.67 -8.06
CA ARG A 149 41.42 -23.30 -8.49
C ARG A 149 40.98 -23.01 -9.92
N GLU A 150 41.21 -23.95 -10.83
CA GLU A 150 40.80 -23.80 -12.23
C GLU A 150 39.27 -23.80 -12.35
N TRP A 151 38.56 -24.62 -11.56
CA TRP A 151 37.11 -24.55 -11.46
C TRP A 151 36.62 -23.18 -10.97
N GLN A 152 37.24 -22.62 -9.92
CA GLN A 152 36.85 -21.30 -9.39
C GLN A 152 36.94 -20.18 -10.44
N GLN A 153 37.88 -20.29 -11.38
CA GLN A 153 38.06 -19.35 -12.49
C GLN A 153 37.01 -19.52 -13.60
N VAL A 154 36.56 -20.75 -13.85
CA VAL A 154 35.68 -21.07 -14.98
C VAL A 154 34.19 -21.16 -14.59
N GLN A 155 33.86 -21.41 -13.32
CA GLN A 155 32.47 -21.61 -12.85
C GLN A 155 31.52 -20.44 -13.15
N LYS A 156 32.04 -19.21 -13.30
CA LYS A 156 31.25 -18.00 -13.63
C LYS A 156 31.41 -17.57 -15.09
N SER A 157 32.21 -18.27 -15.88
CA SER A 157 32.47 -17.92 -17.28
C SER A 157 31.26 -18.25 -18.17
N SER A 158 30.97 -17.36 -19.11
CA SER A 158 29.96 -17.55 -20.16
C SER A 158 30.58 -17.86 -21.53
N GLN A 159 31.89 -18.14 -21.57
CA GLN A 159 32.62 -18.42 -22.82
C GLN A 159 32.63 -19.93 -23.10
N PRO A 160 31.97 -20.43 -24.17
CA PRO A 160 31.93 -21.85 -24.48
C PRO A 160 33.31 -22.46 -24.70
N ALA A 161 34.26 -21.71 -25.28
CA ALA A 161 35.62 -22.20 -25.50
C ALA A 161 36.38 -22.50 -24.19
N LEU A 162 36.18 -21.71 -23.14
CA LEU A 162 36.81 -21.92 -21.83
C LEU A 162 36.21 -23.11 -21.10
N LEU A 163 34.89 -23.25 -21.15
CA LEU A 163 34.18 -24.39 -20.58
C LEU A 163 34.54 -25.70 -21.31
N ALA A 164 34.61 -25.68 -22.64
CA ALA A 164 34.97 -26.85 -23.45
C ALA A 164 36.42 -27.28 -23.18
N LYS A 165 37.33 -26.30 -23.04
CA LYS A 165 38.72 -26.57 -22.66
C LYS A 165 38.82 -27.19 -21.27
N PHE A 166 38.07 -26.70 -20.29
CA PHE A 166 38.04 -27.27 -18.94
C PHE A 166 37.51 -28.71 -18.96
N ALA A 167 36.38 -28.96 -19.65
CA ALA A 167 35.82 -30.31 -19.75
C ALA A 167 36.75 -31.30 -20.47
N ALA A 168 37.52 -30.84 -21.45
CA ALA A 168 38.51 -31.67 -22.15
C ALA A 168 39.76 -31.96 -21.29
N LEU A 169 40.18 -31.02 -20.43
CA LEU A 169 41.33 -31.20 -19.54
C LEU A 169 41.03 -32.15 -18.37
N TYR A 170 39.76 -32.24 -17.95
CA TYR A 170 39.34 -33.05 -16.80
C TYR A 170 38.11 -33.92 -17.12
N PRO A 171 38.18 -34.87 -18.05
CA PRO A 171 37.00 -35.60 -18.53
C PRO A 171 36.22 -36.34 -17.42
N ASP A 172 36.91 -36.88 -16.42
CA ASP A 172 36.32 -37.61 -15.29
C ASP A 172 36.33 -36.80 -13.97
N GLY A 173 36.54 -35.49 -14.06
CA GLY A 173 36.63 -34.60 -12.89
C GLY A 173 35.27 -34.36 -12.21
N PRO A 174 35.23 -34.14 -10.88
CA PRO A 174 33.99 -33.90 -10.13
C PRO A 174 33.16 -32.70 -10.60
N TYR A 175 33.76 -31.74 -11.31
CA TYR A 175 33.09 -30.53 -11.82
C TYR A 175 32.67 -30.62 -13.29
N THR A 176 33.12 -31.66 -14.01
CA THR A 176 32.94 -31.80 -15.46
C THR A 176 31.48 -32.02 -15.86
N PRO A 177 30.64 -32.77 -15.11
CA PRO A 177 29.20 -32.84 -15.38
C PRO A 177 28.49 -31.48 -15.26
N ALA A 178 28.97 -30.56 -14.41
CA ALA A 178 28.42 -29.21 -14.31
C ALA A 178 28.83 -28.35 -15.52
N VAL A 179 30.08 -28.50 -15.98
CA VAL A 179 30.62 -27.78 -17.15
C VAL A 179 29.98 -28.24 -18.46
N GLN A 180 29.79 -29.55 -18.67
CA GLN A 180 29.12 -30.10 -19.85
C GLN A 180 27.67 -29.63 -19.96
N ARG A 181 26.90 -29.70 -18.87
CA ARG A 181 25.53 -29.16 -18.82
C ARG A 181 25.45 -27.66 -19.13
N ARG A 182 26.52 -26.90 -18.86
CA ARG A 182 26.60 -25.47 -19.18
C ARG A 182 26.97 -25.23 -20.64
N LEU A 183 27.85 -26.05 -21.21
CA LEU A 183 28.18 -26.04 -22.64
C LEU A 183 26.97 -26.35 -23.51
N GLU A 184 26.22 -27.39 -23.15
CA GLU A 184 25.00 -27.79 -23.85
C GLU A 184 23.97 -26.64 -23.84
N ARG A 185 23.79 -25.98 -22.69
CA ARG A 185 22.93 -24.80 -22.57
C ARG A 185 23.39 -23.63 -23.45
N LEU A 186 24.69 -23.32 -23.47
CA LEU A 186 25.22 -22.24 -24.31
C LEU A 186 25.08 -22.54 -25.82
N GLN A 187 25.11 -23.81 -26.21
CA GLN A 187 24.93 -24.23 -27.61
C GLN A 187 23.47 -24.18 -28.08
N GLN A 188 22.49 -24.31 -27.17
CA GLN A 188 21.06 -24.26 -27.48
C GLN A 188 20.50 -22.84 -27.66
N GLY A 189 21.30 -21.79 -27.37
CA GLY A 189 20.84 -20.40 -27.34
C GLY A 189 20.01 -20.07 -26.09
N PRO A 190 19.56 -18.81 -25.91
CA PRO A 190 18.70 -18.47 -24.79
C PRO A 190 17.31 -19.10 -25.00
N CYS A 191 17.09 -20.26 -24.38
CA CYS A 191 15.78 -20.93 -24.36
C CYS A 191 14.84 -20.38 -23.28
N LEU A 192 15.29 -19.39 -22.51
CA LEU A 192 14.50 -18.60 -21.57
C LEU A 192 14.02 -17.31 -22.25
N SER A 193 12.71 -17.13 -22.35
CA SER A 193 12.11 -15.85 -22.76
C SER A 193 11.72 -15.06 -21.52
N VAL A 194 12.17 -13.81 -21.42
CA VAL A 194 11.84 -12.93 -20.30
C VAL A 194 11.29 -11.61 -20.83
N ARG A 195 10.15 -11.17 -20.27
CA ARG A 195 9.56 -9.86 -20.54
C ARG A 195 9.10 -9.25 -19.23
N THR A 196 9.25 -7.94 -19.07
CA THR A 196 8.76 -7.25 -17.88
C THR A 196 7.83 -6.10 -18.20
N GLU A 197 6.95 -5.81 -17.25
CA GLU A 197 6.00 -4.70 -17.33
C GLU A 197 6.14 -3.86 -16.06
N SER A 198 6.35 -2.55 -16.22
CA SER A 198 6.52 -1.61 -15.12
C SER A 198 6.03 -0.21 -15.52
N PRO A 199 5.40 0.53 -14.61
CA PRO A 199 4.95 1.88 -14.91
C PRO A 199 6.16 2.81 -14.98
N ARG A 200 6.16 3.73 -15.96
CA ARG A 200 7.21 4.77 -16.05
C ARG A 200 7.04 5.85 -14.98
N VAL A 201 5.80 6.14 -14.62
CA VAL A 201 5.40 7.15 -13.65
C VAL A 201 4.36 6.55 -12.73
N MET A 202 4.52 6.74 -11.43
CA MET A 202 3.54 6.33 -10.42
C MET A 202 3.17 7.51 -9.52
N PRO A 203 1.94 8.06 -9.64
CA PRO A 203 1.41 9.02 -8.69
C PRO A 203 1.11 8.37 -7.36
N LEU A 204 1.76 8.85 -6.29
CA LEU A 204 1.50 8.31 -4.94
C LEU A 204 0.07 8.59 -4.47
N SER A 205 -0.62 9.59 -5.06
CA SER A 205 -2.05 9.84 -4.85
C SER A 205 -2.96 8.64 -5.18
N LEU A 206 -2.51 7.73 -6.06
CA LEU A 206 -3.28 6.57 -6.50
C LEU A 206 -2.95 5.29 -5.74
N LEU A 207 -1.93 5.28 -4.87
CA LEU A 207 -1.38 4.04 -4.33
C LEU A 207 -2.42 3.20 -3.58
N ASN A 208 -3.22 3.83 -2.71
CA ASN A 208 -4.28 3.15 -1.97
C ASN A 208 -5.43 2.63 -2.86
N SER A 209 -5.49 3.02 -4.13
CA SER A 209 -6.50 2.60 -5.10
C SER A 209 -5.97 1.55 -6.09
N MET A 210 -4.67 1.20 -6.03
CA MET A 210 -4.05 0.21 -6.91
C MET A 210 -4.51 -1.22 -6.60
N GLU A 211 -4.68 -1.59 -5.33
CA GLU A 211 -5.09 -2.96 -4.93
C GLU A 211 -6.42 -3.39 -5.55
N SER A 212 -7.28 -2.43 -5.89
CA SER A 212 -8.59 -2.68 -6.49
C SER A 212 -8.58 -2.70 -8.02
N ARG A 213 -7.40 -2.68 -8.67
CA ARG A 213 -7.26 -2.55 -10.11
C ARG A 213 -6.21 -3.49 -10.71
N ASP A 214 -6.56 -4.08 -11.84
CA ASP A 214 -5.66 -4.98 -12.58
C ASP A 214 -4.73 -4.23 -13.55
N ASP A 215 -5.06 -2.99 -13.92
CA ASP A 215 -4.30 -2.17 -14.87
C ASP A 215 -3.27 -1.24 -14.20
N LEU A 216 -3.22 -1.20 -12.87
CA LEU A 216 -2.26 -0.42 -12.08
C LEU A 216 -1.55 -1.31 -11.07
N TYR A 217 -0.33 -1.70 -11.41
CA TYR A 217 0.55 -2.49 -10.56
C TYR A 217 1.99 -1.99 -10.65
N TRP A 218 2.83 -2.44 -9.73
CA TRP A 218 4.22 -2.01 -9.65
C TRP A 218 5.11 -2.65 -10.70
N PHE A 219 5.07 -3.97 -10.78
CA PHE A 219 6.02 -4.71 -11.59
C PHE A 219 5.54 -6.14 -11.84
N TYR A 220 5.67 -6.60 -13.08
CA TYR A 220 5.48 -8.00 -13.46
C TYR A 220 6.68 -8.52 -14.24
N VAL A 221 7.04 -9.77 -13.97
CA VAL A 221 8.02 -10.55 -14.74
C VAL A 221 7.29 -11.71 -15.39
N HIS A 222 7.34 -11.78 -16.72
CA HIS A 222 6.87 -12.89 -17.52
C HIS A 222 8.06 -13.74 -17.96
N ILE A 223 7.96 -15.04 -17.71
CA ILE A 223 9.03 -16.00 -17.96
C ILE A 223 8.46 -17.16 -18.76
N GLY A 224 8.99 -17.38 -19.96
CA GLY A 224 8.66 -18.53 -20.81
C GLY A 224 9.82 -19.50 -20.89
N ASN A 225 9.55 -20.79 -20.67
CA ASN A 225 10.54 -21.85 -20.84
C ASN A 225 10.37 -22.52 -22.21
N GLN A 226 11.29 -22.24 -23.13
CA GLN A 226 11.38 -22.89 -24.45
C GLN A 226 12.41 -24.02 -24.46
N CYS A 227 13.02 -24.33 -23.31
CA CYS A 227 13.96 -25.43 -23.16
C CYS A 227 13.22 -26.77 -23.14
N VAL A 228 13.94 -27.85 -23.45
CA VAL A 228 13.39 -29.22 -23.42
C VAL A 228 13.19 -29.71 -21.98
N ASN A 229 13.92 -29.13 -21.02
CA ASN A 229 13.90 -29.53 -19.61
C ASN A 229 13.20 -28.48 -18.73
N PRO A 230 12.63 -28.89 -17.59
CA PRO A 230 12.17 -27.95 -16.57
C PRO A 230 13.30 -27.03 -16.10
N LEU A 231 12.96 -25.77 -15.86
CA LEU A 231 13.87 -24.78 -15.29
C LEU A 231 13.47 -24.49 -13.84
N HIS A 232 14.41 -24.68 -12.92
CA HIS A 232 14.28 -24.26 -11.52
C HIS A 232 14.94 -22.90 -11.36
N LEU A 233 14.14 -21.86 -11.14
CA LEU A 233 14.56 -20.47 -11.18
C LEU A 233 14.26 -19.77 -9.86
N SER A 234 15.06 -18.76 -9.54
CA SER A 234 14.72 -17.78 -8.50
C SER A 234 14.78 -16.36 -9.06
N ILE A 235 13.81 -15.53 -8.69
CA ILE A 235 13.82 -14.09 -8.94
C ILE A 235 14.25 -13.40 -7.66
N ARG A 236 15.40 -12.73 -7.70
CA ARG A 236 15.84 -11.85 -6.63
C ARG A 236 15.59 -10.40 -7.01
N VAL A 237 15.01 -9.63 -6.10
CA VAL A 237 14.72 -8.20 -6.31
C VAL A 237 15.38 -7.39 -5.19
N ASP A 238 16.10 -6.35 -5.57
CA ASP A 238 16.76 -5.41 -4.68
C ASP A 238 16.33 -3.97 -5.00
N VAL A 239 15.87 -3.24 -3.99
CA VAL A 239 15.64 -1.79 -4.10
C VAL A 239 16.99 -1.08 -4.04
N ARG A 240 17.43 -0.49 -5.16
CA ARG A 240 18.69 0.27 -5.22
C ARG A 240 18.53 1.72 -4.80
N LYS A 241 17.37 2.31 -5.11
CA LYS A 241 17.07 3.71 -4.82
C LYS A 241 15.58 3.90 -4.58
N GLY A 242 15.25 4.82 -3.70
CA GLY A 242 13.87 5.26 -3.46
C GLY A 242 13.32 4.80 -2.11
N PRO A 243 12.14 5.31 -1.74
CA PRO A 243 11.55 5.09 -0.43
C PRO A 243 10.75 3.78 -0.39
N ALA A 244 11.33 2.67 -0.86
CA ALA A 244 10.66 1.38 -0.92
C ALA A 244 11.48 0.30 -0.22
N ARG A 245 10.78 -0.68 0.33
CA ARG A 245 11.36 -1.92 0.86
C ARG A 245 10.58 -3.08 0.26
N LEU A 246 11.24 -4.21 0.08
CA LEU A 246 10.56 -5.43 -0.38
C LEU A 246 10.16 -6.28 0.83
N PRO A 247 8.91 -6.82 0.84
CA PRO A 247 8.51 -7.91 1.73
C PRO A 247 9.53 -9.05 1.71
N HIS A 248 9.74 -9.75 2.83
CA HIS A 248 10.75 -10.83 2.89
C HIS A 248 10.46 -11.95 1.89
N ASP A 249 9.19 -12.29 1.71
CA ASP A 249 8.67 -13.31 0.79
C ASP A 249 8.84 -12.95 -0.70
N GLN A 250 9.07 -11.68 -1.03
CA GLN A 250 9.27 -11.22 -2.41
C GLN A 250 10.74 -10.89 -2.77
N ARG A 251 11.68 -11.10 -1.84
CA ARG A 251 13.11 -10.84 -2.09
C ARG A 251 13.79 -11.95 -2.87
N ASP A 252 13.33 -13.19 -2.73
CA ASP A 252 13.84 -14.36 -3.46
C ASP A 252 12.69 -15.33 -3.73
N VAL A 253 11.99 -15.10 -4.85
CA VAL A 253 10.85 -15.91 -5.25
C VAL A 253 11.35 -17.11 -6.04
N GLN A 254 11.16 -18.32 -5.52
CA GLN A 254 11.65 -19.55 -6.12
C GLN A 254 10.53 -20.34 -6.78
N PHE A 255 10.76 -20.85 -8.00
CA PHE A 255 9.75 -21.59 -8.75
C PHE A 255 10.35 -22.49 -9.83
N THR A 256 9.49 -23.36 -10.38
CA THR A 256 9.81 -24.19 -11.54
C THR A 256 8.92 -23.80 -12.71
N VAL A 257 9.49 -23.75 -13.92
CA VAL A 257 8.76 -23.52 -15.18
C VAL A 257 8.96 -24.75 -16.06
N LEU A 258 7.88 -25.44 -16.42
CA LEU A 258 7.94 -26.65 -17.25
C LEU A 258 8.21 -26.31 -18.73
N PRO A 259 8.71 -27.26 -19.53
CA PRO A 259 8.90 -27.06 -20.97
C PRO A 259 7.61 -26.58 -21.67
N GLY A 260 7.71 -25.49 -22.43
CA GLY A 260 6.58 -24.86 -23.12
C GLY A 260 5.66 -24.02 -22.23
N GLU A 261 5.88 -24.00 -20.91
CA GLU A 261 5.08 -23.22 -19.97
C GLU A 261 5.54 -21.75 -19.94
N SER A 262 4.59 -20.85 -19.65
CA SER A 262 4.87 -19.47 -19.30
C SER A 262 4.31 -19.15 -17.92
N ARG A 263 5.12 -18.50 -17.10
CA ARG A 263 4.79 -18.10 -15.73
C ARG A 263 4.96 -16.60 -15.57
N SER A 264 4.12 -15.99 -14.73
CA SER A 264 4.18 -14.56 -14.44
C SER A 264 4.25 -14.35 -12.94
N GLU A 265 5.16 -13.48 -12.51
CA GLU A 265 5.34 -13.14 -11.09
C GLU A 265 5.15 -11.63 -10.90
N ARG A 266 4.32 -11.27 -9.91
CA ARG A 266 4.03 -9.88 -9.53
C ARG A 266 4.89 -9.49 -8.36
N ILE A 267 5.54 -8.33 -8.44
CA ILE A 267 6.38 -7.81 -7.35
C ILE A 267 5.78 -6.49 -6.87
N GLU A 268 5.57 -6.39 -5.57
CA GLU A 268 4.90 -5.27 -4.89
C GLU A 268 5.80 -4.70 -3.79
N PRO A 269 6.61 -3.68 -4.10
CA PRO A 269 7.39 -2.98 -3.09
C PRO A 269 6.48 -2.29 -2.06
N LEU A 270 6.82 -2.43 -0.78
CA LEU A 270 6.22 -1.68 0.31
C LEU A 270 6.87 -0.30 0.37
N LEU A 271 6.11 0.76 0.13
CA LEU A 271 6.62 2.12 0.26
C LEU A 271 6.73 2.54 1.72
N ASP A 272 7.86 3.15 2.06
CA ASP A 272 8.07 3.86 3.33
C ASP A 272 7.47 5.27 3.21
N TRP A 273 6.23 5.37 3.68
CA TRP A 273 5.36 6.53 3.58
C TRP A 273 5.89 7.81 4.23
N THR A 274 6.92 7.69 5.07
CA THR A 274 7.41 8.77 5.93
C THR A 274 8.27 9.81 5.22
N SER A 275 8.73 9.53 3.99
CA SER A 275 9.97 10.15 3.50
C SER A 275 9.90 11.08 2.29
N SER A 276 8.76 11.32 1.61
CA SER A 276 8.78 12.28 0.50
C SER A 276 7.41 12.76 -0.02
N ASP A 277 7.08 14.03 0.27
CA ASP A 277 6.14 14.84 -0.54
C ASP A 277 6.79 15.40 -1.83
N ALA A 278 7.99 14.91 -2.18
CA ALA A 278 8.74 15.35 -3.35
C ALA A 278 8.75 14.31 -4.48
N ASP A 279 9.02 14.79 -5.69
CA ASP A 279 9.35 13.96 -6.85
C ASP A 279 10.60 13.11 -6.54
N THR A 280 10.49 11.80 -6.71
CA THR A 280 11.62 10.88 -6.52
C THR A 280 11.63 9.77 -7.57
N THR A 281 12.63 8.89 -7.51
CA THR A 281 12.77 7.75 -8.41
C THR A 281 12.96 6.48 -7.60
N LEU A 282 12.13 5.49 -7.88
CA LEU A 282 12.28 4.12 -7.42
C LEU A 282 13.08 3.35 -8.46
N GLU A 283 14.20 2.78 -8.05
CA GLU A 283 15.03 1.92 -8.88
C GLU A 283 15.05 0.51 -8.28
N LEU A 284 14.48 -0.43 -9.03
CA LEU A 284 14.45 -1.86 -8.69
C LEU A 284 15.43 -2.57 -9.61
N VAL A 285 16.41 -3.25 -9.04
CA VAL A 285 17.24 -4.20 -9.78
C VAL A 285 16.75 -5.58 -9.47
N TRP A 286 16.52 -6.38 -10.49
CA TRP A 286 16.12 -7.76 -10.32
C TRP A 286 16.97 -8.67 -11.19
N GLU A 287 17.11 -9.91 -10.74
CA GLU A 287 17.87 -10.94 -11.42
C GLU A 287 17.14 -12.28 -11.35
N ILE A 288 17.19 -13.04 -12.44
CA ILE A 288 16.76 -14.43 -12.50
C ILE A 288 18.00 -15.31 -12.42
N ARG A 289 18.01 -16.25 -11.47
CA ARG A 289 19.07 -17.24 -11.32
C ARG A 289 18.53 -18.65 -11.51
N ASN A 290 19.34 -19.51 -12.13
CA ASN A 290 19.08 -20.93 -12.15
C ASN A 290 19.51 -21.56 -10.82
N MET A 291 18.59 -22.24 -10.15
CA MET A 291 18.85 -22.85 -8.85
C MET A 291 19.74 -24.09 -8.94
N THR A 292 19.81 -24.73 -10.11
CA THR A 292 20.57 -25.98 -10.29
C THR A 292 22.09 -25.75 -10.23
N ASP A 293 22.55 -24.60 -10.74
CA ASP A 293 23.98 -24.28 -10.86
C ASP A 293 24.34 -22.84 -10.42
N GLY A 294 23.36 -22.07 -9.96
CA GLY A 294 23.53 -20.69 -9.51
C GLY A 294 23.79 -19.69 -10.64
N ALA A 295 23.64 -20.08 -11.91
CA ALA A 295 23.91 -19.22 -13.06
C ALA A 295 22.93 -18.04 -13.09
N LEU A 296 23.45 -16.84 -13.42
CA LEU A 296 22.63 -15.67 -13.71
C LEU A 296 22.06 -15.81 -15.13
N GLU A 297 20.75 -15.94 -15.24
CA GLU A 297 20.05 -16.12 -16.52
C GLU A 297 19.59 -14.77 -17.09
N HIS A 298 19.16 -13.84 -16.23
CA HIS A 298 18.70 -12.52 -16.66
C HIS A 298 18.89 -11.46 -15.56
N THR A 299 19.09 -10.21 -15.93
CA THR A 299 19.02 -9.08 -14.99
C THR A 299 18.58 -7.82 -15.72
N GLU A 300 17.71 -7.04 -15.07
CA GLU A 300 17.27 -5.75 -15.58
C GLU A 300 17.07 -4.76 -14.43
N THR A 301 16.94 -3.49 -14.78
CA THR A 301 16.66 -2.40 -13.85
C THR A 301 15.38 -1.69 -14.26
N ALA A 302 14.36 -1.73 -13.40
CA ALA A 302 13.16 -0.94 -13.55
C ALA A 302 13.34 0.42 -12.86
N ARG A 303 13.04 1.51 -13.59
CA ARG A 303 13.09 2.88 -13.08
C ARG A 303 11.72 3.52 -13.16
N ILE A 304 11.15 3.80 -11.99
CA ILE A 304 9.80 4.34 -11.85
C ILE A 304 9.89 5.73 -11.24
N ARG A 305 9.36 6.75 -11.92
CA ARG A 305 9.27 8.10 -11.37
C ARG A 305 8.08 8.19 -10.42
N LEU A 306 8.34 8.39 -9.13
CA LEU A 306 7.28 8.58 -8.14
C LEU A 306 6.90 10.07 -8.10
N ARG A 307 5.62 10.37 -8.29
CA ARG A 307 5.05 11.72 -8.15
C ARG A 307 4.47 11.88 -6.74
N PRO A 308 4.51 13.08 -6.15
CA PRO A 308 4.09 13.29 -4.77
C PRO A 308 2.61 12.97 -4.54
N LYS A 309 2.21 12.81 -3.28
CA LYS A 309 0.83 12.52 -2.86
C LYS A 309 -0.18 13.58 -3.33
N THR A 310 0.29 14.79 -3.58
CA THR A 310 -0.49 15.93 -4.09
C THR A 310 -0.56 16.00 -5.61
N TRP A 311 0.09 15.09 -6.34
CA TRP A 311 0.03 15.09 -7.80
C TRP A 311 -1.24 14.43 -8.31
N PHE A 312 -2.06 15.19 -9.02
CA PHE A 312 -3.17 14.69 -9.83
C PHE A 312 -2.67 14.35 -11.24
N ALA A 313 -2.81 13.09 -11.65
CA ALA A 313 -2.46 12.64 -12.98
C ALA A 313 -3.67 12.68 -13.91
N TRP A 314 -3.51 13.30 -15.07
CA TRP A 314 -4.51 13.21 -16.14
C TRP A 314 -4.05 12.27 -17.24
N GLU A 315 -2.76 12.22 -17.54
CA GLU A 315 -2.15 11.24 -18.44
C GLU A 315 -1.33 10.23 -17.65
N LEU A 316 -1.75 8.97 -17.75
CA LEU A 316 -1.08 7.84 -17.12
C LEU A 316 -1.20 6.63 -18.05
N SER A 317 -0.11 5.89 -18.18
CA SER A 317 -0.10 4.59 -18.86
C SER A 317 0.00 3.48 -17.83
N SER A 318 -0.70 2.38 -18.08
CA SER A 318 -0.50 1.13 -17.37
C SER A 318 0.94 0.65 -17.57
N PRO A 319 1.41 -0.29 -16.74
CA PRO A 319 2.72 -0.91 -16.94
C PRO A 319 2.85 -1.67 -18.28
N SER A 320 1.74 -2.12 -18.88
CA SER A 320 1.69 -2.70 -20.23
C SER A 320 1.81 -1.67 -21.36
N GLY A 321 1.67 -0.38 -21.04
CA GLY A 321 1.75 0.74 -21.97
C GLY A 321 0.42 1.31 -22.45
N ASP A 322 -0.70 0.70 -22.05
CA ASP A 322 -2.05 1.13 -22.42
C ASP A 322 -2.47 2.39 -21.64
N PRO A 323 -3.29 3.28 -22.21
CA PRO A 323 -3.78 4.44 -21.48
C PRO A 323 -4.74 4.04 -20.36
N VAL A 324 -4.55 4.61 -19.17
CA VAL A 324 -5.48 4.45 -18.05
C VAL A 324 -6.76 5.24 -18.33
N SER A 325 -7.91 4.68 -17.96
CA SER A 325 -9.24 5.31 -18.16
C SER A 325 -9.30 6.74 -17.59
N ARG A 326 -9.76 7.70 -18.41
CA ARG A 326 -9.92 9.10 -18.02
C ARG A 326 -10.99 9.27 -16.94
N GLU A 327 -12.03 8.43 -16.96
CA GLU A 327 -13.07 8.36 -15.91
C GLU A 327 -12.46 8.00 -14.55
N PHE A 328 -11.58 7.00 -14.52
CA PHE A 328 -10.86 6.63 -13.31
C PHE A 328 -9.91 7.75 -12.85
N LEU A 329 -9.14 8.33 -13.77
CA LEU A 329 -8.22 9.41 -13.43
C LEU A 329 -8.98 10.62 -12.89
N LEU A 330 -10.15 10.96 -13.43
CA LEU A 330 -11.03 11.97 -12.84
C LEU A 330 -11.52 11.56 -11.44
N ALA A 331 -11.99 10.33 -11.29
CA ALA A 331 -12.49 9.80 -10.03
C ALA A 331 -11.46 9.87 -8.90
N ALA A 332 -10.16 9.83 -9.23
CA ALA A 332 -9.07 9.96 -8.27
C ALA A 332 -9.11 11.26 -7.45
N LEU A 333 -9.73 12.34 -7.95
CA LEU A 333 -9.92 13.57 -7.16
C LEU A 333 -10.75 13.33 -5.88
N ALA A 334 -11.59 12.29 -5.84
CA ALA A 334 -12.32 11.92 -4.64
C ALA A 334 -11.38 11.52 -3.48
N ALA A 335 -10.13 11.13 -3.76
CA ALA A 335 -9.14 10.84 -2.72
C ALA A 335 -8.82 12.07 -1.84
N TRP A 336 -8.81 13.28 -2.42
CA TRP A 336 -8.59 14.54 -1.69
C TRP A 336 -9.75 14.85 -0.75
N VAL A 337 -10.98 14.56 -1.18
CA VAL A 337 -12.19 14.79 -0.38
C VAL A 337 -12.21 13.84 0.82
N ARG A 338 -11.83 12.57 0.60
CA ARG A 338 -11.71 11.52 1.63
C ARG A 338 -10.48 11.64 2.53
N ASN A 339 -9.62 12.65 2.35
CA ASN A 339 -8.43 12.82 3.17
C ASN A 339 -8.82 13.34 4.56
N PRO A 340 -8.30 12.74 5.65
CA PRO A 340 -8.65 13.15 7.01
C PRO A 340 -8.20 14.59 7.28
N LEU A 341 -9.12 15.42 7.76
CA LEU A 341 -8.83 16.81 8.08
C LEU A 341 -8.22 16.94 9.49
N PRO A 342 -7.32 17.93 9.70
CA PRO A 342 -6.79 18.23 11.03
C PRO A 342 -7.89 18.64 12.02
N SER A 343 -7.62 18.50 13.32
CA SER A 343 -8.54 18.92 14.39
C SER A 343 -8.94 20.39 14.33
N ALA A 344 -8.19 21.26 13.65
CA ALA A 344 -8.58 22.65 13.40
C ALA A 344 -9.84 22.79 12.51
N ALA A 345 -10.23 21.74 11.78
CA ALA A 345 -11.51 21.68 11.07
C ALA A 345 -12.71 21.56 12.01
N HIS A 346 -12.50 21.23 13.30
CA HIS A 346 -13.54 20.99 14.31
C HIS A 346 -14.46 22.20 14.53
N ASP A 347 -13.99 23.43 14.25
CA ASP A 347 -14.80 24.65 14.27
C ASP A 347 -16.05 24.55 13.37
N CYS A 348 -15.93 23.87 12.21
CA CYS A 348 -17.04 23.67 11.28
C CYS A 348 -18.06 22.62 11.76
N HIS A 349 -17.73 21.80 12.77
CA HIS A 349 -18.60 20.74 13.29
C HIS A 349 -19.57 21.23 14.37
N GLN A 350 -19.34 22.40 14.98
CA GLN A 350 -20.15 22.90 16.09
C GLN A 350 -21.57 23.35 15.69
N VAL A 351 -21.86 23.50 14.39
CA VAL A 351 -23.14 24.01 13.89
C VAL A 351 -24.26 22.98 13.92
N VAL A 352 -23.93 21.70 14.03
CA VAL A 352 -24.89 20.60 13.90
C VAL A 352 -25.48 20.27 15.27
N GLY A 353 -26.28 21.18 15.81
CA GLY A 353 -27.24 20.85 16.86
C GLY A 353 -28.26 19.82 16.34
N GLU A 354 -28.81 19.02 17.25
CA GLU A 354 -29.75 17.89 17.06
C GLU A 354 -30.85 18.12 15.99
N ALA A 355 -30.51 17.96 14.71
CA ALA A 355 -31.45 18.18 13.62
C ALA A 355 -32.38 16.96 13.45
N LYS A 356 -33.70 17.19 13.50
CA LYS A 356 -34.73 16.16 13.30
C LYS A 356 -34.86 15.74 11.81
N PRO A 357 -35.22 14.47 11.52
CA PRO A 357 -35.24 13.96 10.15
C PRO A 357 -36.47 14.39 9.34
N GLY A 358 -36.30 14.63 8.03
CA GLY A 358 -37.38 14.69 7.04
C GLY A 358 -37.22 15.81 6.01
N ALA A 359 -37.72 17.01 6.31
CA ALA A 359 -37.80 18.14 5.37
C ALA A 359 -36.74 19.23 5.59
N GLU A 360 -36.03 19.21 6.72
CA GLU A 360 -35.02 20.22 7.04
C GLU A 360 -33.60 19.83 6.62
N ARG A 361 -33.35 18.59 6.18
CA ARG A 361 -31.99 18.09 5.89
C ARG A 361 -31.25 18.94 4.86
N LEU A 362 -31.90 19.32 3.76
CA LEU A 362 -31.29 20.20 2.76
C LEU A 362 -30.99 21.58 3.36
N LYS A 363 -31.92 22.16 4.14
CA LYS A 363 -31.71 23.46 4.80
C LYS A 363 -30.56 23.41 5.80
N VAL A 364 -30.48 22.33 6.59
CA VAL A 364 -29.39 22.08 7.55
C VAL A 364 -28.05 22.00 6.82
N ALA A 365 -27.99 21.27 5.70
CA ALA A 365 -26.78 21.18 4.91
C ALA A 365 -26.40 22.50 4.24
N THR A 366 -27.38 23.24 3.70
CA THR A 366 -27.14 24.58 3.15
C THR A 366 -26.60 25.52 4.23
N ALA A 367 -27.19 25.51 5.43
CA ALA A 367 -26.73 26.32 6.56
C ALA A 367 -25.32 25.93 7.03
N TRP A 368 -25.03 24.63 7.04
CA TRP A 368 -23.71 24.10 7.37
C TRP A 368 -22.66 24.51 6.31
N LEU A 369 -22.97 24.36 5.02
CA LEU A 369 -22.11 24.80 3.92
C LEU A 369 -21.90 26.31 3.95
N GLN A 370 -22.94 27.07 4.26
CA GLN A 370 -22.86 28.52 4.46
C GLN A 370 -21.92 28.89 5.59
N HIS A 371 -22.01 28.20 6.72
CA HIS A 371 -21.09 28.42 7.83
C HIS A 371 -19.64 28.17 7.44
N CYS A 372 -19.35 27.04 6.79
CA CYS A 372 -18.00 26.68 6.35
C CYS A 372 -17.47 27.66 5.30
N TYR A 373 -18.29 28.02 4.33
CA TYR A 373 -17.96 29.03 3.32
C TYR A 373 -17.58 30.37 3.96
N ASN A 374 -18.41 30.85 4.90
CA ASN A 374 -18.13 32.10 5.60
C ASN A 374 -16.85 32.01 6.45
N ARG A 375 -16.66 30.90 7.16
CA ARG A 375 -15.49 30.65 8.00
C ARG A 375 -14.20 30.62 7.18
N LEU A 376 -14.23 29.97 6.01
CA LEU A 376 -13.06 29.83 5.15
C LEU A 376 -12.73 31.10 4.38
N PHE A 377 -13.72 31.78 3.79
CA PHE A 377 -13.45 32.82 2.78
C PHE A 377 -13.71 34.25 3.24
N HIS A 378 -14.44 34.45 4.34
CA HIS A 378 -14.82 35.79 4.81
C HIS A 378 -14.38 36.13 6.24
N GLN A 379 -14.14 35.13 7.10
CA GLN A 379 -13.66 35.35 8.46
C GLN A 379 -12.14 35.24 8.55
N ALA A 380 -11.50 36.13 9.32
CA ALA A 380 -10.05 36.10 9.49
C ALA A 380 -9.58 34.92 10.36
N PRO A 381 -8.50 34.20 9.99
CA PRO A 381 -7.73 34.34 8.74
C PRO A 381 -8.39 33.60 7.56
N ALA A 382 -8.79 34.37 6.54
CA ALA A 382 -9.48 33.86 5.36
C ALA A 382 -8.50 33.20 4.37
N VAL A 383 -8.97 32.16 3.69
CA VAL A 383 -8.30 31.54 2.54
C VAL A 383 -8.42 32.46 1.34
N ARG A 384 -7.28 32.85 0.77
CA ARG A 384 -7.24 33.66 -0.46
C ARG A 384 -7.28 32.76 -1.69
N LEU A 385 -8.02 33.20 -2.70
CA LEU A 385 -8.06 32.51 -3.98
C LEU A 385 -6.95 33.02 -4.89
N ILE A 386 -6.12 32.11 -5.38
CA ILE A 386 -5.12 32.39 -6.41
C ILE A 386 -5.75 32.04 -7.76
N PRO A 387 -5.70 32.95 -8.76
CA PRO A 387 -6.18 32.66 -10.10
C PRO A 387 -5.50 31.40 -10.67
N GLU A 388 -6.29 30.49 -11.22
CA GLU A 388 -5.78 29.29 -11.88
C GLU A 388 -5.37 29.65 -13.31
N ALA A 389 -4.09 29.49 -13.63
CA ALA A 389 -3.54 29.86 -14.94
C ALA A 389 -3.76 28.79 -16.03
N GLY A 390 -4.33 27.63 -15.68
CA GLY A 390 -4.44 26.46 -16.54
C GLY A 390 -5.88 26.05 -16.84
N ARG A 391 -6.04 25.25 -17.90
CA ARG A 391 -7.30 24.58 -18.26
C ARG A 391 -7.40 23.26 -17.50
N PHE A 392 -8.61 22.92 -17.04
CA PHE A 392 -8.92 21.62 -16.46
C PHE A 392 -9.84 20.80 -17.40
N PRO A 393 -9.57 19.53 -17.66
CA PRO A 393 -8.43 18.76 -17.15
C PRO A 393 -7.07 19.26 -17.68
N PRO A 394 -5.97 19.11 -16.89
CA PRO A 394 -4.64 19.54 -17.30
C PRO A 394 -4.08 18.65 -18.40
N ALA A 395 -3.10 19.10 -19.17
CA ALA A 395 -2.53 18.31 -20.27
C ALA A 395 -1.98 16.94 -19.81
N ALA A 396 -1.07 16.94 -18.82
CA ALA A 396 -0.50 15.70 -18.25
C ALA A 396 -0.93 15.46 -16.79
N GLY A 397 -1.03 16.53 -16.00
CA GLY A 397 -1.32 16.47 -14.58
C GLY A 397 -0.96 17.79 -13.90
N GLN A 398 -1.32 17.93 -12.63
CA GLN A 398 -1.01 19.12 -11.84
C GLN A 398 -0.87 18.81 -10.35
N VAL A 399 -0.18 19.69 -9.62
CA VAL A 399 -0.15 19.63 -8.16
C VAL A 399 -1.46 20.20 -7.62
N ILE A 400 -2.12 19.44 -6.75
CA ILE A 400 -3.31 19.84 -5.99
C ILE A 400 -2.98 19.63 -4.52
N ARG A 401 -2.87 20.71 -3.76
CA ARG A 401 -2.55 20.64 -2.33
C ARG A 401 -3.64 19.92 -1.55
N SER A 402 -3.24 19.26 -0.47
CA SER A 402 -4.21 18.61 0.41
C SER A 402 -5.04 19.66 1.15
N PRO A 403 -6.28 19.35 1.56
CA PRO A 403 -7.08 20.23 2.40
C PRO A 403 -6.34 20.73 3.65
N ALA A 404 -5.54 19.88 4.29
CA ALA A 404 -4.72 20.24 5.45
C ALA A 404 -3.65 21.29 5.14
N GLN A 405 -2.96 21.16 3.99
CA GLN A 405 -1.97 22.15 3.53
C GLN A 405 -2.64 23.50 3.25
N ILE A 406 -3.79 23.50 2.58
CA ILE A 406 -4.54 24.74 2.27
C ILE A 406 -4.98 25.47 3.54
N LEU A 407 -5.45 24.74 4.55
CA LEU A 407 -5.83 25.32 5.86
C LEU A 407 -4.63 25.93 6.61
N THR A 408 -3.43 25.43 6.35
CA THR A 408 -2.19 25.96 6.94
C THR A 408 -1.70 27.19 6.19
N GLU A 409 -1.60 27.11 4.86
CA GLU A 409 -1.03 28.17 4.00
C GLU A 409 -2.01 29.32 3.70
N ARG A 410 -3.31 29.09 3.86
CA ARG A 410 -4.40 30.07 3.63
C ARG A 410 -4.46 30.61 2.20
N ASN A 411 -4.03 29.83 1.21
CA ASN A 411 -4.20 30.13 -0.20
C ASN A 411 -4.67 28.89 -0.96
N ALA A 412 -5.58 29.04 -1.91
CA ALA A 412 -6.14 27.94 -2.71
C ALA A 412 -6.40 28.37 -4.17
N THR A 413 -6.27 27.45 -5.13
CA THR A 413 -6.93 27.59 -6.44
C THR A 413 -8.44 27.34 -6.31
N PRO A 414 -9.27 27.70 -7.30
CA PRO A 414 -10.70 27.38 -7.29
C PRO A 414 -10.97 25.87 -7.16
N LEU A 415 -10.21 25.02 -7.88
CA LEU A 415 -10.33 23.57 -7.74
C LEU A 415 -9.98 23.09 -6.33
N GLU A 416 -8.87 23.55 -5.77
CA GLU A 416 -8.46 23.24 -4.39
C GLU A 416 -9.51 23.69 -3.36
N ALA A 417 -10.15 24.85 -3.59
CA ALA A 417 -11.23 25.36 -2.74
C ALA A 417 -12.48 24.47 -2.80
N VAL A 418 -12.84 23.93 -3.98
CA VAL A 418 -13.91 22.93 -4.11
C VAL A 418 -13.58 21.68 -3.31
N LEU A 419 -12.36 21.15 -3.45
CA LEU A 419 -11.94 19.94 -2.75
C LEU A 419 -11.88 20.12 -1.23
N LEU A 420 -11.40 21.28 -0.75
CA LEU A 420 -11.38 21.63 0.67
C LEU A 420 -12.80 21.69 1.26
N LEU A 421 -13.70 22.45 0.62
CA LEU A 421 -15.07 22.61 1.12
C LEU A 421 -15.84 21.28 1.02
N SER A 422 -15.58 20.48 -0.01
CA SER A 422 -16.15 19.13 -0.15
C SER A 422 -15.67 18.18 0.93
N SER A 423 -14.37 18.23 1.28
CA SER A 423 -13.79 17.39 2.34
C SER A 423 -14.44 17.69 3.70
N LEU A 424 -14.61 18.98 4.02
CA LEU A 424 -15.35 19.38 5.22
C LEU A 424 -16.81 18.90 5.15
N ALA A 425 -17.46 19.05 4.00
CA ALA A 425 -18.86 18.70 3.81
C ALA A 425 -19.14 17.20 3.81
N GLN A 426 -18.14 16.37 3.52
CA GLN A 426 -18.29 14.93 3.41
C GLN A 426 -18.78 14.29 4.72
N GLU A 427 -18.29 14.77 5.85
CA GLU A 427 -18.68 14.34 7.21
C GLU A 427 -20.20 14.46 7.43
N MET A 428 -20.81 15.48 6.81
CA MET A 428 -22.25 15.76 6.91
C MET A 428 -23.06 15.16 5.76
N ALA A 429 -22.41 14.84 4.64
CA ALA A 429 -23.09 14.39 3.43
C ALA A 429 -23.83 13.06 3.64
N GLN A 430 -23.19 12.07 4.26
CA GLN A 430 -23.80 10.77 4.51
C GLN A 430 -24.99 10.82 5.48
N PRO A 431 -24.89 11.40 6.70
CA PRO A 431 -26.02 11.43 7.64
C PRO A 431 -27.21 12.24 7.11
N LEU A 432 -26.96 13.25 6.28
CA LEU A 432 -28.02 14.07 5.69
C LEU A 432 -28.55 13.51 4.36
N GLY A 433 -27.93 12.47 3.79
CA GLY A 433 -28.33 11.89 2.51
C GLY A 433 -28.11 12.84 1.33
N ILE A 434 -26.95 13.51 1.31
CA ILE A 434 -26.56 14.50 0.32
C ILE A 434 -25.41 13.97 -0.53
N ARG A 435 -25.47 14.29 -1.83
CA ARG A 435 -24.41 14.04 -2.78
C ARG A 435 -23.68 15.34 -3.06
N LEU A 436 -22.35 15.32 -2.98
CA LEU A 436 -21.46 16.44 -3.33
C LEU A 436 -20.83 16.14 -4.68
N ALA A 437 -20.79 17.15 -5.56
CA ALA A 437 -20.19 17.01 -6.87
C ALA A 437 -19.39 18.26 -7.28
N LEU A 438 -18.27 18.02 -7.96
CA LEU A 438 -17.52 19.03 -8.69
C LEU A 438 -18.10 19.14 -10.10
N PHE A 439 -18.26 20.38 -10.57
CA PHE A 439 -18.51 20.72 -11.97
C PHE A 439 -17.40 21.64 -12.46
N VAL A 440 -16.84 21.36 -13.64
CA VAL A 440 -15.93 22.28 -14.33
C VAL A 440 -16.58 22.65 -15.65
N LEU A 441 -17.02 23.91 -15.76
CA LEU A 441 -17.83 24.41 -16.86
C LEU A 441 -17.12 25.57 -17.57
N PRO A 442 -17.26 25.73 -18.90
CA PRO A 442 -16.76 26.89 -19.62
C PRO A 442 -17.53 28.15 -19.22
N ARG A 443 -16.84 29.28 -19.16
CA ARG A 443 -17.43 30.57 -18.83
C ARG A 443 -17.92 31.24 -20.10
N ALA A 444 -19.23 31.39 -20.23
CA ALA A 444 -19.87 31.87 -21.45
C ALA A 444 -19.54 33.34 -21.84
N THR A 445 -18.92 34.11 -20.95
CA THR A 445 -18.77 35.57 -21.08
C THR A 445 -17.34 36.06 -21.38
N GLU A 446 -16.36 35.17 -21.49
CA GLU A 446 -14.95 35.56 -21.68
C GLU A 446 -14.38 34.97 -23.00
N PRO A 447 -13.57 35.75 -23.75
CA PRO A 447 -13.07 35.37 -25.08
C PRO A 447 -11.99 34.26 -25.04
N GLU A 448 -11.37 34.07 -23.89
CA GLU A 448 -10.43 32.98 -23.59
C GLU A 448 -11.19 31.84 -22.88
N PRO A 449 -10.81 30.57 -23.04
CA PRO A 449 -11.51 29.41 -22.48
C PRO A 449 -11.32 29.31 -20.97
N HIS A 450 -11.85 30.28 -20.23
CA HIS A 450 -11.89 30.27 -18.78
C HIS A 450 -12.92 29.25 -18.34
N GLN A 451 -12.52 28.39 -17.41
CA GLN A 451 -13.41 27.43 -16.78
C GLN A 451 -13.64 27.84 -15.33
N THR A 452 -14.85 27.57 -14.82
CA THR A 452 -15.19 27.75 -13.42
C THR A 452 -15.26 26.39 -12.73
N ALA A 453 -14.67 26.29 -11.54
CA ALA A 453 -14.79 25.15 -10.65
C ALA A 453 -15.94 25.40 -9.66
N ILE A 454 -16.98 24.59 -9.79
CA ILE A 454 -18.23 24.72 -9.05
C ILE A 454 -18.37 23.54 -8.10
N LEU A 455 -18.64 23.81 -6.84
CA LEU A 455 -19.16 22.82 -5.89
C LEU A 455 -20.67 22.82 -5.98
N ALA A 456 -21.27 21.66 -6.26
CA ALA A 456 -22.71 21.51 -6.21
C ALA A 456 -23.12 20.35 -5.31
N TRP A 457 -24.34 20.42 -4.79
CA TRP A 457 -24.88 19.39 -3.94
C TRP A 457 -26.38 19.21 -4.12
N ARG A 458 -26.87 18.01 -3.79
CA ARG A 458 -28.30 17.68 -3.82
C ARG A 458 -28.64 16.58 -2.83
N MET A 459 -29.93 16.46 -2.51
CA MET A 459 -30.44 15.28 -1.82
C MET A 459 -30.42 14.06 -2.74
N ILE A 460 -30.14 12.88 -2.18
CA ILE A 460 -30.32 11.61 -2.89
C ILE A 460 -31.77 11.48 -3.38
N GLY A 461 -31.95 11.12 -4.65
CA GLY A 461 -33.27 11.02 -5.30
C GLY A 461 -33.88 12.35 -5.75
N SER A 462 -33.25 13.49 -5.45
CA SER A 462 -33.66 14.79 -5.98
C SER A 462 -32.94 15.09 -7.31
N THR A 463 -33.61 15.83 -8.19
CA THR A 463 -33.00 16.42 -9.39
C THR A 463 -32.57 17.87 -9.18
N HIS A 464 -32.91 18.45 -8.03
CA HIS A 464 -32.62 19.84 -7.71
C HIS A 464 -31.25 19.97 -7.06
N TRP A 465 -30.34 20.63 -7.77
CA TRP A 465 -28.99 20.95 -7.30
C TRP A 465 -28.96 22.34 -6.67
N GLN A 466 -28.10 22.51 -5.68
CA GLN A 466 -27.58 23.82 -5.26
C GLN A 466 -26.10 23.87 -5.66
N ALA A 467 -25.54 25.06 -5.85
CA ALA A 467 -24.19 25.19 -6.38
C ALA A 467 -23.50 26.47 -5.91
N LEU A 468 -22.17 26.47 -5.84
CA LEU A 468 -21.30 27.60 -5.53
C LEU A 468 -20.15 27.66 -6.52
N ASP A 469 -19.90 28.83 -7.08
CA ASP A 469 -18.71 29.12 -7.89
C ASP A 469 -17.57 29.52 -6.94
N LEU A 470 -16.59 28.64 -6.78
CA LEU A 470 -15.52 28.83 -5.81
C LEU A 470 -14.48 29.83 -6.31
N GLN A 471 -14.48 30.20 -7.59
CA GLN A 471 -13.65 31.30 -8.09
C GLN A 471 -14.11 32.65 -7.52
N ARG A 472 -15.39 32.76 -7.15
CA ARG A 472 -16.00 33.99 -6.61
C ARG A 472 -16.12 33.98 -5.08
N ALA A 473 -15.57 32.97 -4.41
CA ALA A 473 -15.85 32.72 -3.00
C ALA A 473 -15.45 33.86 -2.06
N THR A 474 -14.38 34.59 -2.37
CA THR A 474 -13.91 35.74 -1.57
C THR A 474 -14.64 37.05 -1.89
N THR A 475 -15.37 37.10 -3.00
CA THR A 475 -16.01 38.33 -3.51
C THR A 475 -17.51 38.39 -3.28
N LEU A 476 -18.18 37.23 -3.25
CA LEU A 476 -19.61 37.13 -3.09
C LEU A 476 -19.98 36.54 -1.74
N SER A 477 -21.08 37.03 -1.16
CA SER A 477 -21.73 36.34 -0.05
C SER A 477 -22.23 34.96 -0.50
N PHE A 478 -22.36 34.02 0.45
CA PHE A 478 -22.86 32.66 0.16
C PHE A 478 -24.19 32.69 -0.59
N THR A 479 -25.17 33.48 -0.13
CA THR A 479 -26.51 33.53 -0.71
C THR A 479 -26.50 34.04 -2.16
N GLU A 480 -25.68 35.06 -2.43
CA GLU A 480 -25.53 35.61 -3.77
C GLU A 480 -24.83 34.63 -4.72
N ASN A 481 -23.74 34.01 -4.25
CA ASN A 481 -23.01 32.98 -4.99
C ASN A 481 -23.92 31.79 -5.32
N ALA A 482 -24.67 31.30 -4.33
CA ALA A 482 -25.58 30.17 -4.47
C ALA A 482 -26.68 30.43 -5.52
N ARG A 483 -27.28 31.62 -5.49
CA ARG A 483 -28.34 32.00 -6.43
C ARG A 483 -27.83 32.05 -7.86
N LEU A 484 -26.71 32.73 -8.10
CA LEU A 484 -26.15 32.91 -9.45
C LEU A 484 -25.62 31.59 -10.03
N THR A 485 -24.96 30.78 -9.21
CA THR A 485 -24.35 29.53 -9.68
C THR A 485 -25.40 28.43 -9.91
N PHE A 486 -26.47 28.42 -9.10
CA PHE A 486 -27.61 27.51 -9.31
C PHE A 486 -28.16 27.61 -10.74
N GLU A 487 -28.42 28.83 -11.23
CA GLU A 487 -28.96 29.05 -12.57
C GLU A 487 -28.02 28.51 -13.66
N THR A 488 -26.71 28.65 -13.46
CA THR A 488 -25.67 28.15 -14.36
C THR A 488 -25.68 26.63 -14.45
N VAL A 489 -25.65 25.94 -13.30
CA VAL A 489 -25.67 24.46 -13.25
C VAL A 489 -27.01 23.92 -13.77
N ALA A 490 -28.13 24.55 -13.42
CA ALA A 490 -29.45 24.14 -13.90
C ALA A 490 -29.63 24.33 -15.41
N ALA A 491 -29.03 25.38 -16.00
CA ALA A 491 -29.00 25.55 -17.46
C ALA A 491 -28.15 24.46 -18.12
N TRP A 492 -26.96 24.17 -17.58
CA TRP A 492 -26.08 23.14 -18.11
C TRP A 492 -26.69 21.73 -18.03
N MET A 493 -27.28 21.35 -16.89
CA MET A 493 -27.94 20.05 -16.70
C MET A 493 -29.08 19.81 -17.71
N ARG A 494 -29.81 20.87 -18.09
CA ARG A 494 -30.86 20.78 -19.12
C ARG A 494 -30.30 20.52 -20.51
N GLN A 495 -29.09 20.99 -20.79
CA GLN A 495 -28.41 20.77 -22.07
C GLN A 495 -27.72 19.40 -22.12
N GLN A 496 -27.46 18.77 -20.96
CA GLN A 496 -26.71 17.53 -20.83
C GLN A 496 -27.52 16.48 -20.06
N PRO A 497 -28.61 15.93 -20.63
CA PRO A 497 -29.48 14.99 -19.93
C PRO A 497 -28.75 13.71 -19.48
N ASP A 498 -27.75 13.28 -20.24
CA ASP A 498 -26.96 12.08 -19.94
C ASP A 498 -26.00 12.28 -18.75
N ALA A 499 -25.66 13.54 -18.42
CA ALA A 499 -24.76 13.83 -17.30
C ALA A 499 -25.35 13.36 -15.97
N MET A 500 -26.66 13.52 -15.76
CA MET A 500 -27.31 13.05 -14.54
C MET A 500 -27.21 11.52 -14.41
N HIS A 501 -27.49 10.81 -15.52
CA HIS A 501 -27.40 9.36 -15.55
C HIS A 501 -25.97 8.88 -15.28
N ALA A 502 -24.98 9.50 -15.91
CA ALA A 502 -23.57 9.19 -15.72
C ALA A 502 -23.11 9.43 -14.27
N LEU A 503 -23.49 10.56 -13.67
CA LEU A 503 -23.21 10.87 -12.26
C LEU A 503 -23.90 9.91 -11.30
N ASP A 504 -25.14 9.49 -11.57
CA ASP A 504 -25.84 8.53 -10.71
C ASP A 504 -25.27 7.11 -10.80
N LYS A 505 -24.91 6.68 -12.02
CA LYS A 505 -24.43 5.32 -12.29
C LYS A 505 -22.95 5.15 -11.96
N PHE A 506 -22.11 6.02 -12.48
CA PHE A 506 -20.65 5.89 -12.42
C PHE A 506 -20.01 6.91 -11.47
N GLY A 507 -20.63 8.07 -11.30
CA GLY A 507 -20.09 9.15 -10.48
C GLY A 507 -19.21 10.13 -11.24
N VAL A 508 -19.09 9.95 -12.55
CA VAL A 508 -18.23 10.72 -13.42
C VAL A 508 -18.93 10.99 -14.73
N PHE A 509 -18.75 12.19 -15.25
CA PHE A 509 -19.16 12.60 -16.58
C PHE A 509 -18.04 13.40 -17.22
N LEU A 510 -17.67 13.02 -18.44
CA LEU A 510 -16.59 13.62 -19.20
C LEU A 510 -17.08 13.83 -20.63
N GLN A 511 -16.93 15.06 -21.12
CA GLN A 511 -17.08 15.40 -22.53
C GLN A 511 -15.85 16.19 -22.96
N GLU A 512 -15.18 15.77 -24.03
CA GLU A 512 -13.91 16.36 -24.44
C GLU A 512 -14.06 17.73 -25.14
N GLN A 513 -15.16 17.90 -25.89
CA GLN A 513 -15.39 19.12 -26.68
C GLN A 513 -16.85 19.60 -26.58
N PRO A 514 -17.10 20.77 -25.95
CA PRO A 514 -16.17 21.48 -25.06
C PRO A 514 -15.80 20.63 -23.84
N ALA A 515 -14.63 20.90 -23.24
CA ALA A 515 -14.18 20.17 -22.05
C ALA A 515 -15.14 20.46 -20.89
N LEU A 516 -15.97 19.46 -20.57
CA LEU A 516 -16.93 19.49 -19.47
C LEU A 516 -16.64 18.31 -18.56
N VAL A 517 -16.62 18.61 -17.27
CA VAL A 517 -16.34 17.62 -16.24
C VAL A 517 -17.39 17.73 -15.17
N ALA A 518 -17.95 16.58 -14.78
CA ALA A 518 -18.68 16.47 -13.53
C ALA A 518 -18.23 15.23 -12.75
N LEU A 519 -18.11 15.35 -11.44
CA LEU A 519 -17.62 14.31 -10.55
C LEU A 519 -18.45 14.31 -9.27
N ASP A 520 -19.24 13.26 -9.04
CA ASP A 520 -19.85 12.97 -7.74
C ASP A 520 -18.84 12.21 -6.89
N PHE A 521 -18.31 12.87 -5.86
CA PHE A 521 -17.18 12.34 -5.10
C PHE A 521 -17.48 10.99 -4.42
N ALA A 522 -18.69 10.84 -3.85
CA ALA A 522 -19.06 9.64 -3.14
C ALA A 522 -19.36 8.48 -4.10
N GLN A 523 -20.06 8.75 -5.20
CA GLN A 523 -20.32 7.73 -6.22
C GLN A 523 -19.02 7.26 -6.87
N ALA A 524 -18.18 8.19 -7.31
CA ALA A 524 -16.95 7.87 -8.02
C ALA A 524 -16.01 7.07 -7.12
N ALA A 525 -15.86 7.47 -5.86
CA ALA A 525 -15.05 6.71 -4.90
C ALA A 525 -15.56 5.29 -4.70
N ARG A 526 -16.88 5.08 -4.72
CA ARG A 526 -17.47 3.74 -4.62
C ARG A 526 -17.30 2.93 -5.91
N THR A 527 -17.62 3.51 -7.06
CA THR A 527 -17.55 2.83 -8.37
C THR A 527 -16.12 2.39 -8.70
N PHE A 528 -15.16 3.25 -8.41
CA PHE A 528 -13.75 3.06 -8.77
C PHE A 528 -12.87 2.66 -7.59
N SER A 529 -13.47 2.32 -6.43
CA SER A 529 -12.75 1.91 -5.21
C SER A 529 -11.68 2.91 -4.74
N ILE A 530 -11.87 4.21 -4.97
CA ILE A 530 -10.92 5.26 -4.62
C ILE A 530 -10.87 5.43 -3.11
N ARG A 531 -9.70 5.19 -2.50
CA ARG A 531 -9.46 5.44 -1.07
C ARG A 531 -8.93 6.87 -0.84
N GLY A 532 -8.94 7.33 0.41
CA GLY A 532 -8.34 8.62 0.77
C GLY A 532 -6.85 8.64 0.42
N LEU A 533 -6.32 9.85 0.21
CA LEU A 533 -4.88 10.03 -0.02
C LEU A 533 -4.08 9.34 1.11
N PRO A 534 -2.95 8.70 0.77
CA PRO A 534 -2.13 7.96 1.73
C PRO A 534 -1.33 8.83 2.70
#